data_AF-A0ABD3EK75-F1
#
_entry.id   AF-A0ABD3EK75-F1
#
_cell.length_a   1.000
_cell.length_b   1.000
_cell.length_c   1.000
_cell.angle_alpha   90.00
_cell.angle_beta   90.00
_cell.angle_gamma   90.00
#
_symmetry.space_group_name_H-M   'P 1'
#
loop_
_entity.id
_entity.type
_entity.pdbx_description
1 polymer ?
#
loop_
_entity_poly.entity_id
_entity_poly.type
_entity_poly.pdbx_seq_one_letter_code
_entity_poly.pdbx_strand_id
1 'polypeptide(L)'
;MGRPVMVISYPPPVGLSRLGLKNLEIVSLSKLSCNFGQLLSESGTNLSEAEITVEESSVGVHRCILAARSKLFDNLFRNEKGVVEERGKPKYHMTSLLPFGKVGYDAFVILLNYSYTGRLRQSPIEVSTCVDSTCTHDACGPAVNFAVELMYVSAIFQVAELVSLF
;
A
#
# COMPACT_ATOMS: atom_id res chain seq x y z
N MET A 1 -50.53 -9.13 -51.61
CA MET A 1 -50.42 -8.89 -50.17
C MET A 1 -48.98 -9.13 -49.74
N GLY A 2 -48.14 -8.09 -49.71
CA GLY A 2 -46.79 -8.17 -49.15
C GLY A 2 -46.75 -7.29 -47.91
N ARG A 3 -46.46 -7.88 -46.74
CA ARG A 3 -46.29 -7.12 -45.50
C ARG A 3 -44.95 -6.37 -45.56
N PRO A 4 -44.88 -5.08 -45.16
CA PRO A 4 -43.61 -4.39 -45.08
C PRO A 4 -42.81 -4.95 -43.89
N VAL A 5 -41.55 -5.30 -44.15
CA VAL A 5 -40.60 -5.70 -43.11
C VAL A 5 -40.09 -4.42 -42.43
N MET A 6 -40.42 -4.24 -41.16
CA MET A 6 -39.94 -3.12 -40.37
C MET A 6 -38.47 -3.37 -40.00
N VAL A 7 -37.56 -2.62 -40.61
CA VAL A 7 -36.13 -2.67 -40.26
C VAL A 7 -35.96 -1.93 -38.94
N ILE A 8 -35.73 -2.68 -37.85
CA ILE A 8 -35.37 -2.10 -36.56
C ILE A 8 -33.90 -1.67 -36.66
N SER A 9 -33.66 -0.41 -36.99
CA SER A 9 -32.35 0.21 -36.87
C SER A 9 -32.05 0.41 -35.38
N TYR A 10 -31.19 -0.43 -34.81
CA TYR A 10 -30.64 -0.17 -33.48
C TYR A 10 -29.81 1.12 -33.52
N PRO A 11 -30.02 2.07 -32.60
CA PRO A 11 -29.16 3.24 -32.52
C PRO A 11 -27.72 2.78 -32.26
N PRO A 12 -26.71 3.43 -32.88
CA PRO A 12 -25.32 3.11 -32.60
C PRO A 12 -25.07 3.25 -31.10
N PRO A 13 -24.25 2.38 -30.49
CA PRO A 13 -23.93 2.51 -29.07
C PRO A 13 -23.38 3.90 -28.83
N VAL A 14 -24.02 4.64 -27.92
CA VAL A 14 -23.58 5.98 -27.53
C VAL A 14 -22.14 5.85 -27.07
N GLY A 15 -21.21 6.31 -27.90
CA GLY A 15 -19.79 6.25 -27.60
C GLY A 15 -19.52 7.09 -26.36
N LEU A 16 -19.24 6.43 -25.24
CA LEU A 16 -18.78 7.11 -24.03
C LEU A 16 -17.56 7.97 -24.40
N SER A 17 -17.63 9.27 -24.15
CA SER A 17 -16.52 10.17 -24.48
C SER A 17 -15.23 9.69 -23.78
N ARG A 18 -14.07 9.88 -24.40
CA ARG A 18 -12.77 9.50 -23.79
C ARG A 18 -12.57 10.11 -22.40
N LEU A 19 -13.16 11.28 -22.14
CA LEU A 19 -13.18 11.95 -20.83
C LEU A 19 -14.10 11.21 -19.84
N GLY A 20 -15.28 10.74 -20.28
CA GLY A 20 -16.17 9.92 -19.45
C GLY A 20 -15.55 8.59 -19.04
N LEU A 21 -14.83 7.93 -19.96
CA LEU A 21 -14.14 6.66 -19.68
C LEU A 21 -13.00 6.83 -18.66
N LYS A 22 -12.18 7.89 -18.81
CA LYS A 22 -11.13 8.24 -17.85
C LYS A 22 -11.68 8.52 -16.45
N ASN A 23 -12.80 9.24 -16.36
CA ASN A 23 -13.44 9.51 -15.07
C ASN A 23 -13.96 8.22 -14.40
N LEU A 24 -14.55 7.31 -15.18
CA LEU A 24 -15.00 6.02 -14.66
C LEU A 24 -13.83 5.17 -14.16
N GLU A 25 -12.71 5.15 -14.89
CA GLU A 25 -11.48 4.47 -14.48
C GLU A 25 -10.93 5.05 -13.18
N ILE A 26 -10.81 6.38 -13.06
CA ILE A 26 -10.35 7.05 -11.83
C ILE A 26 -11.24 6.69 -10.65
N VAL A 27 -12.57 6.74 -10.81
CA VAL A 27 -13.52 6.37 -9.75
C VAL A 27 -13.37 4.89 -9.38
N SER A 28 -13.22 4.01 -10.37
CA SER A 28 -13.10 2.57 -10.14
C SER A 28 -11.80 2.21 -9.42
N LEU A 29 -10.67 2.78 -9.85
CA LEU A 29 -9.37 2.62 -9.20
C LEU A 29 -9.35 3.24 -7.81
N SER A 30 -10.02 4.38 -7.60
CA SER A 30 -10.17 5.00 -6.28
C SER A 30 -10.96 4.11 -5.32
N LYS A 31 -12.05 3.49 -5.78
CA LYS A 31 -12.83 2.53 -4.98
C LYS A 31 -12.02 1.29 -4.66
N LEU A 32 -11.32 0.72 -5.64
CA LEU A 32 -10.46 -0.44 -5.45
C LEU A 32 -9.34 -0.16 -4.43
N SER A 33 -8.67 0.99 -4.56
CA SER A 33 -7.65 1.48 -3.62
C SER A 33 -8.20 1.60 -2.19
N CYS A 34 -9.41 2.13 -2.03
CA CYS A 34 -10.09 2.21 -0.73
C CYS A 34 -10.37 0.82 -0.14
N ASN A 35 -10.89 -0.11 -0.94
CA ASN A 35 -11.20 -1.47 -0.51
C ASN A 35 -9.94 -2.20 -0.01
N PHE A 36 -8.81 -2.08 -0.72
CA PHE A 36 -7.54 -2.65 -0.25
C PHE A 36 -7.03 -1.95 1.03
N GLY A 37 -7.20 -0.64 1.15
CA GLY A 37 -6.84 0.10 2.36
C GLY A 37 -7.60 -0.38 3.60
N GLN A 38 -8.87 -0.77 3.46
CA GLN A 38 -9.69 -1.30 4.57
C GLN A 38 -9.14 -2.61 5.14
N LEU A 39 -8.48 -3.44 4.31
CA LEU A 39 -7.84 -4.68 4.76
C LEU A 39 -6.73 -4.46 5.81
N LEU A 40 -6.13 -3.27 5.86
CA LEU A 40 -5.13 -2.92 6.89
C LEU A 40 -5.76 -2.43 8.20
N SER A 41 -7.01 -1.97 8.17
CA SER A 41 -7.70 -1.36 9.33
C SER A 41 -8.70 -2.30 10.00
N GLU A 42 -9.22 -3.30 9.28
CA GLU A 42 -10.17 -4.26 9.83
C GLU A 42 -9.50 -5.25 10.80
N SER A 43 -9.55 -4.92 12.08
CA SER A 43 -9.15 -5.79 13.20
C SER A 43 -10.04 -7.03 13.40
N GLY A 44 -11.09 -7.19 12.58
CA GLY A 44 -12.11 -8.25 12.74
C GLY A 44 -12.02 -9.40 11.74
N THR A 45 -11.34 -9.24 10.61
CA THR A 45 -11.17 -10.31 9.62
C THR A 45 -9.78 -10.90 9.76
N ASN A 46 -9.68 -12.11 10.33
CA ASN A 46 -8.42 -12.84 10.55
C ASN A 46 -7.76 -13.33 9.25
N LEU A 47 -7.98 -12.64 8.13
CA LEU A 47 -7.49 -12.98 6.79
C LEU A 47 -6.01 -12.63 6.57
N SER A 48 -5.38 -11.91 7.50
CA SER A 48 -3.93 -11.72 7.50
C SER A 48 -3.24 -13.09 7.48
N GLU A 49 -2.35 -13.29 6.52
CA GLU A 49 -1.66 -14.57 6.34
C GLU A 49 -0.30 -14.58 7.04
N ALA A 50 0.17 -13.41 7.44
CA ALA A 50 1.46 -13.15 8.05
C ALA A 50 1.35 -11.95 9.00
N GLU A 51 2.32 -11.82 9.89
CA GLU A 51 2.41 -10.73 10.86
C GLU A 51 3.84 -10.17 10.85
N ILE A 52 3.97 -8.84 10.80
CA ILE A 52 5.26 -8.15 10.86
C ILE A 52 5.27 -7.28 12.12
N THR A 53 6.20 -7.57 13.02
CA THR A 53 6.43 -6.81 14.25
C THR A 53 7.45 -5.71 13.99
N VAL A 54 7.05 -4.48 14.31
CA VAL A 54 7.89 -3.27 14.27
C VAL A 54 7.86 -2.65 15.65
N GLU A 55 9.02 -2.49 16.27
CA GLU A 55 9.14 -2.08 17.68
C GLU A 55 8.32 -3.05 18.56
N GLU A 56 7.34 -2.55 19.31
CA GLU A 56 6.45 -3.35 20.18
C GLU A 56 5.07 -3.63 19.54
N SER A 57 4.85 -3.15 18.31
CA SER A 57 3.57 -3.24 17.61
C SER A 57 3.63 -4.27 16.48
N SER A 58 2.53 -4.98 16.27
CA SER A 58 2.44 -6.01 15.24
C SER A 58 1.34 -5.73 14.23
N VAL A 59 1.65 -5.92 12.95
CA VAL A 59 0.75 -5.60 11.83
C VAL A 59 0.50 -6.87 11.02
N GLY A 60 -0.77 -7.26 10.93
CA GLY A 60 -1.21 -8.33 10.04
C GLY A 60 -1.09 -7.91 8.57
N VAL A 61 -0.52 -8.78 7.72
CA VAL A 61 -0.29 -8.52 6.31
C VAL A 61 -0.74 -9.69 5.41
N HIS A 62 -1.04 -9.36 4.15
CA HIS A 62 -1.44 -10.29 3.10
C HIS A 62 -0.24 -10.52 2.16
N ARG A 63 0.22 -11.76 2.09
CA ARG A 63 1.49 -12.11 1.44
C ARG A 63 1.43 -11.85 -0.06
N CYS A 64 0.28 -12.16 -0.68
CA CYS A 64 0.07 -11.98 -2.12
C CYS A 64 0.16 -10.50 -2.57
N ILE A 65 -0.40 -9.57 -1.79
CA ILE A 65 -0.38 -8.13 -2.10
C ILE A 65 1.05 -7.61 -2.01
N LEU A 66 1.76 -7.95 -0.93
CA LEU A 66 3.14 -7.51 -0.72
C LEU A 66 4.11 -8.11 -1.75
N ALA A 67 4.00 -9.42 -2.03
CA ALA A 67 4.82 -10.08 -3.06
C ALA A 67 4.61 -9.49 -4.46
N ALA A 68 3.37 -9.12 -4.81
CA ALA A 68 3.07 -8.50 -6.10
C ALA A 68 3.73 -7.12 -6.28
N ARG A 69 4.13 -6.45 -5.18
CA ARG A 69 4.61 -5.06 -5.18
C ARG A 69 6.04 -4.88 -4.70
N SER A 70 6.65 -5.94 -4.20
CA SER A 70 7.99 -5.92 -3.64
C SER A 70 8.67 -7.24 -3.92
N LYS A 71 9.79 -7.16 -4.64
CA LYS A 71 10.66 -8.33 -4.89
C LYS A 71 11.25 -8.88 -3.61
N LEU A 72 11.50 -8.03 -2.61
CA LEU A 72 11.98 -8.46 -1.30
C LEU A 72 10.93 -9.37 -0.64
N PHE A 73 9.67 -8.94 -0.60
CA PHE A 73 8.60 -9.76 -0.04
C PHE A 73 8.30 -11.02 -0.85
N ASP A 74 8.31 -10.97 -2.19
CA ASP A 74 8.14 -12.17 -3.02
C ASP A 74 9.22 -13.22 -2.71
N ASN A 75 10.49 -12.79 -2.63
CA ASN A 75 11.60 -13.67 -2.27
C ASN A 75 11.48 -14.19 -0.83
N LEU A 76 11.14 -13.31 0.13
CA LEU A 76 10.94 -13.66 1.54
C LEU A 76 9.92 -14.79 1.66
N PHE A 77 8.71 -14.61 1.12
CA PHE A 77 7.62 -15.58 1.27
C PHE A 77 7.82 -16.88 0.50
N ARG A 78 8.62 -16.88 -0.58
CA ARG A 78 9.00 -18.10 -1.30
C ARG A 78 10.00 -18.94 -0.52
N ASN A 79 10.98 -18.29 0.13
CA ASN A 79 12.05 -18.95 0.86
C ASN A 79 11.59 -19.57 2.19
N GLU A 80 10.46 -19.13 2.73
CA GLU A 80 9.85 -19.67 3.94
C GLU A 80 9.28 -21.08 3.84
N LYS A 81 9.23 -21.68 2.66
CA LYS A 81 8.68 -23.03 2.46
C LYS A 81 9.44 -24.15 3.23
N GLY A 82 10.39 -23.82 4.11
CA GLY A 82 11.21 -24.76 4.89
C GLY A 82 11.20 -24.61 6.42
N VAL A 83 10.53 -23.61 7.00
CA VAL A 83 10.46 -23.45 8.48
C VAL A 83 9.01 -23.32 8.91
N VAL A 84 8.27 -24.43 8.80
CA VAL A 84 6.94 -24.54 9.38
C VAL A 84 7.13 -24.86 10.86
N GLU A 85 7.31 -23.84 11.69
CA GLU A 85 6.96 -24.00 13.10
C GLU A 85 5.44 -24.16 13.20
N GLU A 86 5.03 -25.10 14.04
CA GLU A 86 3.72 -25.69 14.12
C GLU A 86 2.56 -24.67 14.16
N ARG A 87 1.61 -24.81 13.22
CA ARG A 87 0.22 -24.29 13.30
C ARG A 87 0.03 -22.79 13.57
N GLY A 88 0.97 -21.92 13.20
CA GLY A 88 0.85 -20.46 13.32
C GLY A 88 0.91 -19.69 12.00
N LYS A 89 0.41 -18.44 11.99
CA LYS A 89 0.72 -17.47 10.92
C LYS A 89 2.21 -17.10 11.03
N PRO A 90 2.98 -17.08 9.92
CA PRO A 90 4.37 -16.62 9.94
C PRO A 90 4.52 -15.24 10.56
N LYS A 91 5.54 -15.08 11.40
CA LYS A 91 5.88 -13.83 12.08
C LYS A 91 7.27 -13.37 11.66
N TYR A 92 7.37 -12.12 11.25
CA TYR A 92 8.65 -11.49 10.93
C TYR A 92 8.92 -10.35 11.89
N HIS A 93 10.17 -10.19 12.26
CA HIS A 93 10.63 -8.99 12.95
C HIS A 93 11.26 -8.04 11.94
N MET A 94 10.87 -6.76 11.97
CA MET A 94 11.44 -5.73 11.10
C MET A 94 12.96 -5.69 11.18
N THR A 95 13.53 -5.85 12.37
CA THR A 95 14.98 -5.90 12.59
C THR A 95 15.67 -7.04 11.84
N SER A 96 14.98 -8.14 11.56
CA SER A 96 15.49 -9.26 10.75
C SER A 96 15.36 -9.02 9.25
N LEU A 97 14.52 -8.06 8.83
CA LEU A 97 14.31 -7.70 7.42
C LEU A 97 15.21 -6.54 6.96
N LEU A 98 15.78 -5.78 7.91
CA LEU A 98 16.65 -4.65 7.63
C LEU A 98 18.12 -5.09 7.70
N PRO A 99 18.96 -4.75 6.71
CA PRO A 99 20.40 -5.06 6.76
C PRO A 99 21.13 -4.22 7.82
N PHE A 100 20.63 -3.02 8.12
CA PHE A 100 21.16 -2.11 9.14
C PHE A 100 20.09 -1.08 9.55
N GLY A 101 20.39 -0.23 10.53
CA GLY A 101 19.51 0.84 10.95
C GLY A 101 18.20 0.36 11.59
N LYS A 102 17.23 1.26 11.66
CA LYS A 102 15.90 1.03 12.24
C LYS A 102 14.85 1.78 11.43
N VAL A 103 13.62 1.32 11.53
CA VAL A 103 12.44 1.94 10.92
C VAL A 103 11.37 1.97 11.99
N GLY A 104 10.81 3.15 12.26
CA GLY A 104 9.71 3.31 13.19
C GLY A 104 8.39 2.73 12.65
N TYR A 105 7.46 2.45 13.55
CA TYR A 105 6.15 1.90 13.21
C TYR A 105 5.40 2.73 12.16
N ASP A 106 5.34 4.06 12.32
CA ASP A 106 4.60 4.95 11.41
C ASP A 106 5.14 4.94 9.98
N ALA A 107 6.47 4.97 9.81
CA ALA A 107 7.09 4.89 8.50
C ALA A 107 6.76 3.57 7.79
N PHE A 108 6.78 2.46 8.54
CA PHE A 108 6.37 1.16 8.01
C PHE A 108 4.87 1.12 7.65
N VAL A 109 3.99 1.70 8.46
CA VAL A 109 2.56 1.78 8.18
C VAL A 109 2.27 2.63 6.93
N ILE A 110 3.03 3.70 6.69
CA ILE A 110 2.91 4.49 5.44
C ILE A 110 3.34 3.66 4.23
N LEU A 111 4.47 2.92 4.33
CA LEU A 111 4.91 2.00 3.28
C LEU A 111 3.86 0.93 2.98
N LEU A 112 3.27 0.33 4.01
CA LEU A 112 2.21 -0.67 3.86
C LEU A 112 0.98 -0.05 3.20
N ASN A 113 0.52 1.12 3.67
CA ASN A 113 -0.60 1.81 3.05
C ASN A 113 -0.34 2.10 1.57
N TYR A 114 0.86 2.57 1.22
CA TYR A 114 1.25 2.78 -0.17
C TYR A 114 1.23 1.48 -0.96
N SER A 115 1.72 0.39 -0.37
CA SER A 115 1.70 -0.93 -1.00
C SER A 115 0.26 -1.42 -1.26
N TYR A 116 -0.69 -1.19 -0.36
CA TYR A 116 -2.06 -1.66 -0.60
C TYR A 116 -2.84 -0.76 -1.54
N THR A 117 -2.62 0.55 -1.46
CA THR A 117 -3.52 1.55 -2.05
C THR A 117 -2.93 2.24 -3.28
N GLY A 118 -1.61 2.19 -3.46
CA GLY A 118 -0.88 3.00 -4.44
C GLY A 118 -0.87 4.50 -4.13
N ARG A 119 -1.28 4.91 -2.92
CA ARG A 119 -1.39 6.31 -2.51
C ARG A 119 -0.46 6.61 -1.34
N LEU A 120 0.36 7.63 -1.50
CA LEU A 120 1.18 8.13 -0.41
C LEU A 120 0.29 8.94 0.54
N ARG A 121 0.24 8.53 1.81
CA ARG A 121 -0.42 9.28 2.87
C ARG A 121 0.52 10.40 3.35
N GLN A 122 -0.08 11.48 3.85
CA GLN A 122 0.68 12.52 4.53
C GLN A 122 1.36 11.95 5.77
N SER A 123 2.54 12.47 6.08
CA SER A 123 3.29 12.12 7.28
C SER A 123 2.45 12.48 8.53
N PRO A 124 2.34 11.59 9.54
CA PRO A 124 1.62 11.90 10.77
C PRO A 124 2.30 13.05 11.51
N ILE A 125 1.52 14.04 11.94
CA ILE A 125 2.08 15.25 12.58
C ILE A 125 2.79 14.91 13.88
N GLU A 126 2.34 13.87 14.57
CA GLU A 126 2.83 13.41 15.87
C GLU A 126 4.31 12.97 15.82
N VAL A 127 4.77 12.51 14.66
CA VAL A 127 6.15 12.03 14.46
C VAL A 127 6.96 12.90 13.49
N SER A 128 6.30 13.84 12.80
CA SER A 128 6.93 14.67 11.76
C SER A 128 6.91 16.18 12.04
N THR A 129 6.35 16.63 13.17
CA THR A 129 6.38 18.05 13.56
C THR A 129 7.09 18.25 14.89
N CYS A 130 7.86 19.34 15.01
CA CYS A 130 8.48 19.72 16.28
C CYS A 130 7.51 20.60 17.10
N VAL A 131 7.85 20.86 18.37
CA VAL A 131 7.02 21.67 19.27
C VAL A 131 7.10 23.18 19.03
N ASP A 132 8.04 23.63 18.18
CA ASP A 132 8.27 25.04 17.91
C ASP A 132 7.26 25.58 16.89
N SER A 133 6.37 26.45 17.35
CA SER A 133 5.29 27.06 16.53
C SER A 133 5.79 28.05 15.48
N THR A 134 7.04 28.47 15.53
CA THR A 134 7.65 29.36 14.53
C THR A 134 8.42 28.59 13.45
N CYS A 135 8.54 27.27 13.59
CA CYS A 135 9.29 26.43 12.69
C CYS A 135 8.52 26.14 11.38
N THR A 136 9.25 26.09 10.27
CA THR A 136 8.75 25.55 9.00
C THR A 136 8.73 24.01 9.08
N HIS A 137 7.59 23.48 9.52
CA HIS A 137 7.45 22.05 9.84
C HIS A 137 7.63 21.08 8.65
N ASP A 138 7.65 21.57 7.41
CA ASP A 138 7.93 20.77 6.21
C ASP A 138 9.41 20.34 6.09
N ALA A 139 10.33 21.04 6.77
CA ALA A 139 11.76 20.76 6.75
C ALA A 139 12.39 20.69 8.15
N CYS A 140 11.57 20.59 9.20
CA CYS A 140 12.06 20.44 10.56
C CYS A 140 12.72 19.07 10.79
N GLY A 141 13.55 18.94 11.82
CA GLY A 141 14.27 17.70 12.13
C GLY A 141 13.38 16.44 12.14
N PRO A 142 12.23 16.44 12.85
CA PRO A 142 11.27 15.33 12.81
C PRO A 142 10.77 15.00 11.39
N ALA A 143 10.42 16.00 10.58
CA ALA A 143 9.97 15.78 9.21
C ALA A 143 11.06 15.14 8.33
N VAL A 144 12.29 15.64 8.42
CA VAL A 144 13.44 15.11 7.67
C VAL A 144 13.75 13.69 8.11
N ASN A 145 13.77 13.42 9.42
CA ASN A 145 14.01 12.08 9.96
C ASN A 145 12.95 11.09 9.48
N PHE A 146 11.68 11.46 9.52
CA PHE A 146 10.59 10.64 9.04
C PHE A 146 10.72 10.34 7.54
N ALA A 147 11.04 11.35 6.73
CA ALA A 147 11.28 11.17 5.29
C ALA A 147 12.46 10.23 5.02
N VAL A 148 13.56 10.35 5.77
CA VAL A 148 14.72 9.46 5.66
C VAL A 148 14.36 8.02 6.03
N GLU A 149 13.59 7.80 7.10
CA GLU A 149 13.13 6.46 7.48
C GLU A 149 12.22 5.85 6.41
N LEU A 150 11.28 6.63 5.86
CA LEU A 150 10.38 6.18 4.80
C LEU A 150 11.13 5.87 3.50
N MET A 151 12.08 6.73 3.11
CA MET A 151 12.96 6.49 1.96
C MET A 151 13.79 5.22 2.16
N TYR A 152 14.37 5.04 3.36
CA TYR A 152 15.19 3.88 3.70
C TYR A 152 14.39 2.58 3.59
N VAL A 153 13.24 2.48 4.26
CA VAL A 153 12.42 1.26 4.22
C VAL A 153 11.92 0.97 2.80
N SER A 154 11.57 2.01 2.03
CA SER A 154 11.13 1.86 0.63
C SER A 154 12.23 1.27 -0.26
N ALA A 155 13.48 1.70 -0.04
CA ALA A 155 14.63 1.18 -0.75
C ALA A 155 14.92 -0.29 -0.40
N ILE A 156 14.96 -0.63 0.90
CA ILE A 156 15.20 -2.01 1.34
C ILE A 156 14.08 -2.94 0.84
N PHE A 157 12.83 -2.48 0.90
CA PHE A 157 11.68 -3.29 0.49
C PHE A 157 11.43 -3.21 -1.03
N GLN A 158 12.31 -2.54 -1.78
CA GLN A 158 12.30 -2.47 -3.25
C GLN A 158 10.96 -1.99 -3.84
N VAL A 159 10.36 -0.96 -3.21
CA VAL A 159 9.14 -0.29 -3.71
C VAL A 159 9.57 0.91 -4.54
N ALA A 160 10.00 0.65 -5.78
CA ALA A 160 10.71 1.63 -6.62
C ALA A 160 9.91 2.93 -6.88
N GLU A 161 8.59 2.83 -7.01
CA GLU A 161 7.71 3.98 -7.23
C GLU A 161 7.70 4.93 -6.03
N LEU A 162 7.83 4.40 -4.81
CA LEU A 162 7.88 5.21 -3.59
C LEU A 162 9.27 5.82 -3.37
N VAL A 163 10.33 5.08 -3.72
CA VAL A 163 11.71 5.61 -3.71
C VAL A 163 11.84 6.81 -4.66
N SER A 164 11.16 6.76 -5.80
CA SER A 164 11.20 7.84 -6.81
C SER A 164 10.52 9.15 -6.37
N LEU A 165 9.92 9.20 -5.18
CA LEU A 165 9.31 10.41 -4.63
C LEU A 165 10.29 11.24 -3.77
N PHE A 166 11.51 10.75 -3.54
CA PHE A 166 12.59 11.41 -2.80
C PHE A 166 13.75 11.74 -3.74
#